data_AF-A0A150J307-F1
#
_entry.id   AF-A0A150J307-F1
#
_cell.length_a   1.000
_cell.length_b   1.000
_cell.length_c   1.000
_cell.angle_alpha   90.00
_cell.angle_beta   90.00
_cell.angle_gamma   90.00
#
_symmetry.space_group_name_H-M   'P 1'
#
loop_
_entity.id
_entity.type
_entity.pdbx_description
1 polymer ?
#
loop_
_entity_poly.entity_id
_entity_poly.type
_entity_poly.pdbx_seq_one_letter_code
_entity_poly.pdbx_strand_id
1 'polypeptide(L)'
;MNIDIIRDIINLIKNEENYSRDILVGEEPHFSDKRYDPYPLSEKNVNKFSLFDNNSKVCFIDGGNIELFSSPTFYLGLVRIYFNLFRNNKILAPRKIPQKYEFYVFGKAKSKGKDIDFNYRLFPFNKNTNISLNEEDMTIDSHDPSISSQIFRAELSSVCGIARRFLEWKISEIIIDEELEEGDIIVRDGSLQTAIKGESKYSDKAYAAAEKKQVTFCGVAKRSKLYTTKGRSLTYTIKLIGNKIYPNDMWYYHPIADINHSDHKAEMYFVKFHPSSKYIFRFEIEKNKSKILGENGVKEILGLIASNSIDLRFPGYPFGLVDADYIARVRSDEMETHKALFMSQCDDESILKYINDNISVEDAHDILDSLQWG
;
A
#
# COMPACT_ATOMS: atom_id res chain seq x y z
N MET A 1 -31.30 -11.60 -18.01
CA MET A 1 -29.90 -12.05 -17.96
C MET A 1 -29.68 -13.10 -19.03
N ASN A 2 -28.81 -12.84 -20.02
CA ASN A 2 -28.68 -13.70 -21.20
C ASN A 2 -27.71 -14.85 -20.93
N ILE A 3 -28.25 -16.03 -20.59
CA ILE A 3 -27.49 -17.22 -20.19
C ILE A 3 -26.59 -17.72 -21.33
N ASP A 4 -26.98 -17.54 -22.58
CA ASP A 4 -26.20 -18.03 -23.73
C ASP A 4 -24.93 -17.19 -23.93
N ILE A 5 -25.02 -15.87 -23.74
CA ILE A 5 -23.83 -15.00 -23.70
C ILE A 5 -22.88 -15.43 -22.58
N ILE A 6 -23.40 -15.78 -21.40
CA ILE A 6 -22.56 -16.27 -20.29
C ILE A 6 -21.86 -17.58 -20.68
N ARG A 7 -22.55 -18.50 -21.37
CA ARG A 7 -21.95 -19.76 -21.85
C ARG A 7 -20.89 -19.50 -22.91
N ASP A 8 -21.13 -18.59 -23.83
CA ASP A 8 -20.17 -18.20 -24.87
C ASP A 8 -18.90 -17.62 -24.24
N ILE A 9 -19.05 -16.74 -23.24
CA ILE A 9 -17.93 -16.20 -22.45
C ILE A 9 -17.18 -17.33 -21.74
N ILE A 10 -17.87 -18.27 -21.09
CA ILE A 10 -17.22 -19.41 -20.42
C ILE A 10 -16.47 -20.29 -21.43
N ASN A 11 -17.01 -20.49 -22.63
CA ASN A 11 -16.36 -21.28 -23.68
C ASN A 11 -15.13 -20.55 -24.25
N LEU A 12 -15.20 -19.22 -24.42
CA LEU A 12 -14.05 -18.40 -24.77
C LEU A 12 -12.96 -18.52 -23.71
N ILE A 13 -13.31 -18.35 -22.42
CA ILE A 13 -12.37 -18.53 -21.31
C ILE A 13 -11.75 -19.93 -21.37
N LYS A 14 -12.53 -21.00 -21.54
CA LYS A 14 -11.98 -22.37 -21.65
C LYS A 14 -11.05 -22.55 -22.85
N ASN A 15 -11.37 -21.93 -23.99
CA ASN A 15 -10.56 -22.02 -25.20
C ASN A 15 -9.25 -21.24 -25.10
N GLU A 16 -9.27 -20.08 -24.43
CA GLU A 16 -8.07 -19.31 -24.06
C GLU A 16 -7.30 -19.98 -22.91
N GLU A 17 -8.01 -20.64 -21.98
CA GLU A 17 -7.48 -21.41 -20.86
C GLU A 17 -7.11 -22.86 -21.22
N ASN A 18 -7.01 -23.23 -22.51
CA ASN A 18 -6.40 -24.49 -22.99
C ASN A 18 -4.87 -24.58 -22.71
N TYR A 19 -4.45 -23.98 -21.60
CA TYR A 19 -3.14 -23.97 -21.00
C TYR A 19 -2.98 -25.03 -19.91
N SER A 20 -3.82 -26.06 -19.92
CA SER A 20 -3.71 -27.19 -19.01
C SER A 20 -2.44 -28.00 -19.33
N ARG A 21 -1.38 -27.84 -18.52
CA ARG A 21 -0.81 -28.89 -17.63
C ARG A 21 0.70 -28.85 -17.38
N ASP A 22 1.59 -28.43 -18.30
CA ASP A 22 3.01 -28.81 -18.12
C ASP A 22 4.12 -27.74 -18.26
N ILE A 23 3.85 -26.48 -18.64
CA ILE A 23 4.96 -25.54 -18.87
C ILE A 23 4.75 -24.19 -18.17
N LEU A 24 4.91 -24.22 -16.84
CA LEU A 24 5.20 -23.03 -16.02
C LEU A 24 6.71 -22.75 -15.94
N VAL A 25 7.53 -23.77 -16.21
CA VAL A 25 8.99 -23.69 -16.13
C VAL A 25 9.54 -22.93 -17.32
N GLY A 26 10.39 -21.93 -17.06
CA GLY A 26 11.03 -21.09 -18.09
C GLY A 26 10.19 -19.89 -18.56
N GLU A 27 8.99 -19.70 -18.03
CA GLU A 27 8.23 -18.45 -18.16
C GLU A 27 8.83 -17.40 -17.22
N GLU A 28 8.85 -16.11 -17.59
CA GLU A 28 9.53 -15.07 -16.78
C GLU A 28 8.51 -14.07 -16.23
N PRO A 29 8.74 -13.50 -15.03
CA PRO A 29 8.07 -12.29 -14.60
C PRO A 29 8.25 -11.15 -15.62
N HIS A 30 7.17 -10.46 -15.96
CA HIS A 30 7.18 -9.33 -16.88
C HIS A 30 7.06 -8.01 -16.13
N PHE A 31 8.12 -7.21 -16.20
CA PHE A 31 8.17 -5.85 -15.67
C PHE A 31 8.17 -4.85 -16.82
N SER A 32 7.36 -3.79 -16.71
CA SER A 32 7.37 -2.69 -17.68
C SER A 32 8.62 -1.83 -17.59
N ASP A 33 9.30 -1.86 -16.45
CA ASP A 33 10.52 -1.11 -16.19
C ASP A 33 11.73 -2.01 -16.39
N LYS A 34 12.65 -1.58 -17.25
CA LYS A 34 13.87 -2.32 -17.62
C LYS A 34 14.90 -2.44 -16.50
N ARG A 35 14.69 -1.76 -15.37
CA ARG A 35 15.56 -1.83 -14.18
C ARG A 35 15.26 -3.04 -13.28
N TYR A 36 14.34 -3.91 -13.72
CA TYR A 36 14.08 -5.20 -13.10
C TYR A 36 14.61 -6.28 -14.04
N ASP A 37 15.51 -7.11 -13.54
CA ASP A 37 16.06 -8.25 -14.27
C ASP A 37 15.37 -9.52 -13.77
N PRO A 38 14.34 -10.04 -14.47
CA PRO A 38 13.51 -11.13 -13.98
C PRO A 38 14.24 -12.48 -14.01
N TYR A 39 13.92 -13.35 -13.04
CA TYR A 39 14.37 -14.73 -13.03
C TYR A 39 13.30 -15.65 -13.66
N PRO A 40 13.69 -16.59 -14.54
CA PRO A 40 12.77 -17.60 -15.04
C PRO A 40 12.09 -18.39 -13.92
N LEU A 41 10.80 -18.66 -14.10
CA LEU A 41 10.01 -19.41 -13.15
C LEU A 41 10.48 -20.86 -13.06
N SER A 42 10.66 -21.34 -11.83
CA SER A 42 11.27 -22.63 -11.52
C SER A 42 10.69 -23.20 -10.23
N GLU A 43 10.43 -24.51 -10.23
CA GLU A 43 9.99 -25.24 -9.03
C GLU A 43 11.05 -25.20 -7.91
N LYS A 44 12.34 -25.07 -8.27
CA LYS A 44 13.45 -25.01 -7.30
C LYS A 44 13.46 -23.74 -6.44
N ASN A 45 12.73 -22.71 -6.85
CA ASN A 45 12.67 -21.42 -6.15
C ASN A 45 11.59 -21.43 -5.05
N VAL A 46 10.84 -22.53 -4.89
CA VAL A 46 9.87 -22.70 -3.83
C VAL A 46 10.53 -23.31 -2.60
N ASN A 47 10.43 -22.60 -1.49
CA ASN A 47 11.08 -22.93 -0.23
C ASN A 47 10.06 -23.01 0.90
N LYS A 48 10.20 -24.00 1.78
CA LYS A 48 9.41 -24.08 3.01
C LYS A 48 9.98 -23.17 4.09
N PHE A 49 9.10 -22.72 4.97
CA PHE A 49 9.47 -22.12 6.25
C PHE A 49 8.49 -22.58 7.33
N SER A 50 8.85 -22.38 8.59
CA SER A 50 8.02 -22.75 9.74
C SER A 50 7.69 -21.50 10.56
N LEU A 51 6.75 -21.63 11.49
CA LEU A 51 6.51 -20.59 12.47
C LEU A 51 7.79 -20.35 13.28
N PHE A 52 8.01 -19.10 13.65
CA PHE A 52 9.13 -18.69 14.46
C PHE A 52 8.65 -17.77 15.57
N ASP A 53 9.24 -17.92 16.75
CA ASP A 53 9.00 -17.05 17.91
C ASP A 53 10.35 -16.75 18.56
N ASN A 54 10.71 -15.48 18.60
CA ASN A 54 11.92 -14.97 19.22
C ASN A 54 11.63 -13.75 20.12
N ASN A 55 10.37 -13.54 20.52
CA ASN A 55 9.95 -12.41 21.33
C ASN A 55 10.17 -11.00 20.71
N SER A 56 10.54 -10.91 19.43
CA SER A 56 10.61 -9.64 18.68
C SER A 56 9.25 -8.96 18.61
N LYS A 57 9.25 -7.62 18.58
CA LYS A 57 8.04 -6.85 18.21
C LYS A 57 7.88 -6.86 16.70
N VAL A 58 6.63 -6.96 16.26
CA VAL A 58 6.24 -6.71 14.87
C VAL A 58 5.28 -5.53 14.88
N CYS A 59 5.68 -4.44 14.23
CA CYS A 59 4.84 -3.29 13.98
C CYS A 59 4.18 -3.43 12.63
N PHE A 60 2.86 -3.18 12.56
CA PHE A 60 2.15 -3.06 11.29
C PHE A 60 1.65 -1.64 11.12
N ILE A 61 1.79 -1.09 9.92
CA ILE A 61 1.37 0.28 9.59
C ILE A 61 0.58 0.29 8.28
N ASP A 62 -0.50 1.06 8.28
CA ASP A 62 -1.29 1.37 7.09
C ASP A 62 -1.82 2.81 7.14
N GLY A 63 -2.19 3.33 5.99
CA GLY A 63 -2.77 4.65 5.81
C GLY A 63 -4.06 4.59 5.01
N GLY A 64 -5.07 5.33 5.47
CA GLY A 64 -6.29 5.60 4.73
C GLY A 64 -6.43 7.10 4.44
N ASN A 65 -7.18 7.41 3.39
CA ASN A 65 -7.61 8.78 3.12
C ASN A 65 -9.04 8.80 2.59
N ILE A 66 -9.73 9.91 2.82
CA ILE A 66 -11.05 10.18 2.28
C ILE A 66 -11.14 11.62 1.83
N GLU A 67 -11.99 11.86 0.84
CA GLU A 67 -12.31 13.19 0.36
C GLU A 67 -13.46 13.79 1.17
N LEU A 68 -13.33 15.07 1.54
CA LEU A 68 -14.39 15.83 2.19
C LEU A 68 -15.04 16.80 1.20
N PHE A 69 -14.24 17.54 0.44
CA PHE A 69 -14.72 18.44 -0.61
C PHE A 69 -13.74 18.40 -1.77
N SER A 70 -14.22 18.20 -2.99
CA SER A 70 -13.41 18.28 -4.20
C SER A 70 -13.99 19.26 -5.19
N SER A 71 -13.09 19.91 -5.91
CA SER A 71 -13.36 20.68 -7.10
C SER A 71 -12.06 20.77 -7.91
N PRO A 72 -12.11 21.28 -9.15
CA PRO A 72 -10.90 21.50 -9.92
C PRO A 72 -9.95 22.56 -9.32
N THR A 73 -10.42 23.40 -8.39
CA THR A 73 -9.66 24.57 -7.88
C THR A 73 -9.18 24.43 -6.44
N PHE A 74 -9.94 23.75 -5.59
CA PHE A 74 -9.55 23.42 -4.22
C PHE A 74 -9.98 22.00 -3.86
N TYR A 75 -9.29 21.45 -2.87
CA TYR A 75 -9.54 20.11 -2.34
C TYR A 75 -9.43 20.14 -0.82
N LEU A 76 -10.30 19.44 -0.12
CA LEU A 76 -10.17 19.12 1.29
C LEU A 76 -10.36 17.63 1.47
N GLY A 77 -9.37 16.97 2.05
CA GLY A 77 -9.46 15.56 2.44
C GLY A 77 -8.96 15.33 3.85
N LEU A 78 -9.11 14.10 4.32
CA LEU A 78 -8.63 13.63 5.60
C LEU A 78 -7.71 12.43 5.36
N VAL A 79 -6.51 12.48 5.92
CA VAL A 79 -5.56 11.37 5.96
C VAL A 79 -5.46 10.85 7.38
N ARG A 80 -5.56 9.53 7.54
CA ARG A 80 -5.33 8.83 8.80
C ARG A 80 -4.28 7.76 8.61
N ILE A 81 -3.23 7.82 9.42
CA ILE A 81 -2.21 6.78 9.53
C ILE A 81 -2.36 6.09 10.88
N TYR A 82 -2.32 4.77 10.88
CA TYR A 82 -2.39 3.98 12.10
C TYR A 82 -1.32 2.91 12.13
N PHE A 83 -0.77 2.66 13.32
CA PHE A 83 0.08 1.51 13.57
C PHE A 83 -0.32 0.76 14.83
N ASN A 84 -0.02 -0.54 14.83
CA ASN A 84 -0.13 -1.39 16.01
C ASN A 84 1.16 -2.19 16.22
N LEU A 85 1.35 -2.62 17.46
CA LEU A 85 2.52 -3.38 17.88
C LEU A 85 2.05 -4.75 18.36
N PHE A 86 2.74 -5.79 17.93
CA PHE A 86 2.52 -7.15 18.37
C PHE A 86 3.80 -7.75 18.93
N ARG A 87 3.66 -8.59 19.93
CA ARG A 87 4.71 -9.51 20.40
C ARG A 87 4.04 -10.84 20.73
N ASN A 88 4.51 -11.92 20.11
CA ASN A 88 3.97 -13.27 20.28
C ASN A 88 2.45 -13.30 20.09
N ASN A 89 1.97 -12.65 19.01
CA ASN A 89 0.55 -12.47 18.68
C ASN A 89 -0.32 -11.72 19.72
N LYS A 90 0.29 -11.02 20.67
CA LYS A 90 -0.43 -10.14 21.60
C LYS A 90 -0.19 -8.69 21.24
N ILE A 91 -1.26 -7.90 21.21
CA ILE A 91 -1.21 -6.46 21.00
C ILE A 91 -0.47 -5.80 22.17
N LEU A 92 0.40 -4.85 21.85
CA LEU A 92 1.10 -3.99 22.78
C LEU A 92 0.63 -2.54 22.59
N ALA A 93 0.47 -1.83 23.69
CA ALA A 93 0.32 -0.38 23.64
C ALA A 93 1.69 0.28 23.38
N PRO A 94 1.78 1.30 22.50
CA PRO A 94 3.01 2.07 22.35
C PRO A 94 3.33 2.84 23.63
N ARG A 95 4.62 3.15 23.82
CA ARG A 95 5.13 3.74 25.06
C ARG A 95 5.29 5.25 24.98
N LYS A 96 5.64 5.78 23.82
CA LYS A 96 6.08 7.17 23.64
C LYS A 96 5.22 7.96 22.67
N ILE A 97 4.70 7.30 21.62
CA ILE A 97 3.96 7.98 20.55
C ILE A 97 2.52 7.44 20.43
N PRO A 98 1.55 8.26 19.96
CA PRO A 98 0.19 7.80 19.74
C PRO A 98 0.11 6.85 18.53
N GLN A 99 -0.80 5.87 18.58
CA GLN A 99 -0.99 4.91 17.46
C GLN A 99 -1.64 5.51 16.21
N LYS A 100 -2.38 6.62 16.37
CA LYS A 100 -3.21 7.21 15.32
C LYS A 100 -2.77 8.65 15.05
N TYR A 101 -2.55 8.95 13.78
CA TYR A 101 -2.21 10.29 13.29
C TYR A 101 -3.23 10.73 12.24
N GLU A 102 -3.78 11.92 12.42
CA GLU A 102 -4.86 12.45 11.58
C GLU A 102 -4.52 13.86 11.11
N PHE A 103 -4.74 14.11 9.83
CA PHE A 103 -4.45 15.38 9.18
C PHE A 103 -5.60 15.75 8.24
N TYR A 104 -6.03 17.01 8.27
CA TYR A 104 -6.68 17.56 7.09
C TYR A 104 -5.62 17.88 6.03
N VAL A 105 -5.94 17.59 4.78
CA VAL A 105 -5.14 17.93 3.61
C VAL A 105 -5.92 18.94 2.79
N PHE A 106 -5.46 20.19 2.77
CA PHE A 106 -6.06 21.23 1.93
C PHE A 106 -5.20 21.42 0.68
N GLY A 107 -5.77 21.14 -0.49
CA GLY A 107 -5.15 21.33 -1.80
C GLY A 107 -5.72 22.56 -2.52
N LYS A 108 -4.89 23.21 -3.33
CA LYS A 108 -5.28 24.30 -4.22
C LYS A 108 -4.51 24.24 -5.53
N ALA A 109 -5.23 24.40 -6.64
CA ALA A 109 -4.64 24.60 -7.95
C ALA A 109 -4.08 26.03 -8.06
N LYS A 110 -2.82 26.17 -8.48
CA LYS A 110 -2.19 27.46 -8.77
C LYS A 110 -1.71 27.50 -10.21
N SER A 111 -2.00 28.60 -10.90
CA SER A 111 -1.50 28.84 -12.25
C SER A 111 0.03 29.03 -12.25
N LYS A 112 0.69 28.40 -13.22
CA LYS A 112 2.11 28.50 -13.53
C LYS A 112 2.25 28.81 -15.02
N GLY A 113 1.92 30.04 -15.41
CA GLY A 113 1.85 30.42 -16.82
C GLY A 113 0.73 29.67 -17.54
N LYS A 114 1.09 28.77 -18.46
CA LYS A 114 0.13 27.93 -19.20
C LYS A 114 -0.22 26.62 -18.49
N ASP A 115 0.47 26.31 -17.39
CA ASP A 115 0.31 25.08 -16.62
C ASP A 115 -0.29 25.32 -15.24
N ILE A 116 -0.54 24.24 -14.51
CA ILE A 116 -1.09 24.25 -13.15
C ILE A 116 -0.16 23.43 -12.24
N ASP A 117 0.19 24.00 -11.09
CA ASP A 117 0.78 23.28 -9.97
C ASP A 117 -0.28 23.06 -8.89
N PHE A 118 -0.27 21.88 -8.28
CA PHE A 118 -1.07 21.56 -7.10
C PHE A 118 -0.25 21.85 -5.85
N ASN A 119 -0.74 22.77 -5.03
CA ASN A 119 -0.16 23.09 -3.73
C ASN A 119 -1.05 22.47 -2.66
N TYR A 120 -0.50 21.76 -1.69
CA TYR A 120 -1.27 21.30 -0.54
C TYR A 120 -0.65 21.71 0.79
N ARG A 121 -1.42 21.63 1.86
CA ARG A 121 -0.98 21.87 3.23
C ARG A 121 -1.58 20.82 4.16
N LEU A 122 -0.84 20.47 5.19
CA LEU A 122 -1.27 19.54 6.24
C LEU A 122 -1.69 20.31 7.49
N PHE A 123 -2.81 19.90 8.07
CA PHE A 123 -3.31 20.42 9.34
C PHE A 123 -3.48 19.24 10.31
N PRO A 124 -2.51 18.98 11.19
CA PRO A 124 -2.60 17.88 12.15
C PRO A 124 -3.73 18.13 13.15
N PHE A 125 -4.48 17.09 13.48
CA PHE A 125 -5.53 17.17 14.51
C PHE A 125 -4.93 17.39 15.89
N ASN A 126 -3.75 16.82 16.13
CA ASN A 126 -2.99 17.01 17.36
C ASN A 126 -1.78 17.92 17.09
N LYS A 127 -1.80 19.15 17.58
CA LYS A 127 -0.70 20.11 17.40
C LYS A 127 0.62 19.69 18.06
N ASN A 128 0.60 18.72 18.97
CA ASN A 128 1.80 18.21 19.64
C ASN A 128 2.53 17.14 18.81
N THR A 129 1.96 16.67 17.70
CA THR A 129 2.69 15.79 16.79
C THR A 129 3.63 16.66 15.95
N ASN A 130 4.93 16.66 16.27
CA ASN A 130 5.99 17.31 15.48
C ASN A 130 6.22 16.58 14.13
N ILE A 131 5.15 16.41 13.35
CA ILE A 131 5.16 15.74 12.05
C ILE A 131 4.90 16.80 10.98
N SER A 132 5.89 17.03 10.14
CA SER A 132 5.80 17.89 8.97
C SER A 132 6.47 17.22 7.78
N LEU A 133 6.00 17.58 6.59
CA LEU A 133 6.65 17.28 5.32
C LEU A 133 7.44 18.51 4.86
N ASN A 134 8.39 18.33 3.95
CA ASN A 134 9.13 19.47 3.40
C ASN A 134 8.18 20.32 2.55
N GLU A 135 8.25 21.65 2.65
CA GLU A 135 7.38 22.57 1.90
C GLU A 135 7.51 22.40 0.38
N GLU A 136 8.71 22.06 -0.11
CA GLU A 136 8.96 21.78 -1.53
C GLU A 136 8.17 20.57 -2.03
N ASP A 137 8.02 19.54 -1.19
CA ASP A 137 7.28 18.32 -1.53
C ASP A 137 5.74 18.53 -1.40
N MET A 138 5.32 19.72 -0.96
CA MET A 138 3.92 20.15 -0.91
C MET A 138 3.45 20.88 -2.18
N THR A 139 4.32 21.00 -3.18
CA THR A 139 4.00 21.54 -4.50
C THR A 139 4.29 20.50 -5.58
N ILE A 140 3.29 20.14 -6.37
CA ILE A 140 3.37 19.08 -7.37
C ILE A 140 2.95 19.64 -8.73
N ASP A 141 3.72 19.32 -9.76
CA ASP A 141 3.34 19.64 -11.13
C ASP A 141 2.16 18.76 -11.55
N SER A 142 1.06 19.35 -12.04
CA SER A 142 -0.12 18.58 -12.45
C SER A 142 0.15 17.64 -13.64
N HIS A 143 1.20 17.85 -14.42
CA HIS A 143 1.63 16.92 -15.47
C HIS A 143 2.72 15.95 -15.02
N ASP A 144 3.12 15.94 -13.73
CA ASP A 144 4.15 15.03 -13.25
C ASP A 144 3.77 13.56 -13.60
N PRO A 145 4.59 12.86 -14.40
CA PRO A 145 4.28 11.50 -14.88
C PRO A 145 4.08 10.46 -13.78
N SER A 146 4.48 10.77 -12.54
CA SER A 146 4.24 9.88 -11.40
C SER A 146 2.81 9.90 -10.87
N ILE A 147 2.02 10.92 -11.24
CA ILE A 147 0.63 11.10 -10.78
C ILE A 147 -0.35 11.40 -11.93
N SER A 148 0.17 11.77 -13.10
CA SER A 148 -0.61 12.05 -14.31
C SER A 148 -0.71 10.82 -15.22
N SER A 149 -1.61 10.90 -16.21
CA SER A 149 -1.54 9.99 -17.36
C SER A 149 -0.71 10.64 -18.47
N GLN A 150 -0.12 9.86 -19.38
CA GLN A 150 0.77 10.38 -20.42
C GLN A 150 0.23 11.58 -21.20
N ILE A 151 -1.10 11.69 -21.34
CA ILE A 151 -1.77 12.73 -22.13
C ILE A 151 -2.56 13.70 -21.24
N PHE A 152 -3.10 13.24 -20.11
CA PHE A 152 -3.94 14.05 -19.21
C PHE A 152 -3.25 14.33 -17.89
N ARG A 153 -3.32 15.60 -17.45
CA ARG A 153 -2.90 16.02 -16.12
C ARG A 153 -3.59 15.21 -15.01
N ALA A 154 -2.93 15.12 -13.88
CA ALA A 154 -3.52 14.59 -12.67
C ALA A 154 -4.68 15.46 -12.19
N GLU A 155 -5.58 14.87 -11.42
CA GLU A 155 -6.64 15.58 -10.72
C GLU A 155 -6.11 16.13 -9.39
N LEU A 156 -6.69 17.24 -8.92
CA LEU A 156 -6.30 17.84 -7.63
C LEU A 156 -6.54 16.87 -6.46
N SER A 157 -7.53 15.97 -6.57
CA SER A 157 -7.83 14.91 -5.59
C SER A 157 -6.63 14.01 -5.28
N SER A 158 -5.68 13.88 -6.22
CA SER A 158 -4.47 13.07 -6.04
C SER A 158 -3.59 13.53 -4.87
N VAL A 159 -3.63 14.81 -4.48
CA VAL A 159 -2.78 15.37 -3.41
C VAL A 159 -2.99 14.67 -2.06
N CYS A 160 -4.19 14.16 -1.80
CA CYS A 160 -4.51 13.44 -0.56
C CYS A 160 -3.78 12.09 -0.50
N GLY A 161 -3.81 11.35 -1.61
CA GLY A 161 -3.10 10.07 -1.73
C GLY A 161 -1.58 10.24 -1.67
N ILE A 162 -1.06 11.34 -2.23
CA ILE A 162 0.36 11.70 -2.16
C ILE A 162 0.77 12.00 -0.72
N ALA A 163 0.03 12.90 -0.05
CA ALA A 163 0.25 13.24 1.35
C ALA A 163 0.23 11.99 2.25
N ARG A 164 -0.75 11.10 2.06
CA ARG A 164 -0.86 9.82 2.78
C ARG A 164 0.41 8.97 2.63
N ARG A 165 0.90 8.77 1.41
CA ARG A 165 2.10 7.97 1.16
C ARG A 165 3.35 8.59 1.78
N PHE A 166 3.51 9.90 1.71
CA PHE A 166 4.65 10.57 2.36
C PHE A 166 4.58 10.46 3.89
N LEU A 167 3.38 10.59 4.45
CA LEU A 167 3.12 10.44 5.89
C LEU A 167 3.35 9.01 6.38
N GLU A 168 2.97 7.97 5.64
CA GLU A 168 3.26 6.57 5.97
C GLU A 168 4.77 6.34 6.16
N TRP A 169 5.59 6.83 5.23
CA TRP A 169 7.04 6.73 5.35
C TRP A 169 7.58 7.56 6.51
N LYS A 170 7.11 8.80 6.66
CA LYS A 170 7.57 9.69 7.73
C LYS A 170 7.21 9.15 9.12
N ILE A 171 6.04 8.56 9.27
CA ILE A 171 5.60 7.97 10.54
C ILE A 171 6.32 6.64 10.79
N SER A 172 6.63 5.86 9.75
CA SER A 172 7.48 4.67 9.88
C SER A 172 8.85 5.00 10.48
N GLU A 173 9.51 6.07 10.00
CA GLU A 173 10.76 6.59 10.59
C GLU A 173 10.61 6.85 12.10
N ILE A 174 9.54 7.55 12.51
CA ILE A 174 9.29 7.90 13.91
C ILE A 174 9.02 6.66 14.77
N ILE A 175 8.22 5.72 14.27
CA ILE A 175 7.93 4.46 14.97
C ILE A 175 9.23 3.69 15.22
N ILE A 176 10.10 3.59 14.21
CA ILE A 176 11.38 2.90 14.33
C ILE A 176 12.25 3.55 15.42
N ASP A 177 12.33 4.88 15.43
CA ASP A 177 13.16 5.59 16.40
C ASP A 177 12.61 5.49 17.83
N GLU A 178 11.28 5.53 17.99
CA GLU A 178 10.66 5.68 19.30
C GLU A 178 10.17 4.38 19.95
N GLU A 179 9.65 3.43 19.17
CA GLU A 179 8.94 2.24 19.66
C GLU A 179 9.68 0.93 19.37
N LEU A 180 10.60 0.92 18.40
CA LEU A 180 11.31 -0.29 17.97
C LEU A 180 12.77 -0.33 18.45
N GLU A 181 13.22 -1.57 18.67
CA GLU A 181 14.55 -1.94 19.15
C GLU A 181 15.22 -2.89 18.17
N GLU A 182 16.50 -3.19 18.40
CA GLU A 182 17.24 -4.15 17.59
C GLU A 182 16.52 -5.50 17.48
N GLY A 183 16.41 -6.02 16.26
CA GLY A 183 15.72 -7.28 15.98
C GLY A 183 14.20 -7.19 15.88
N ASP A 184 13.60 -6.01 16.13
CA ASP A 184 12.18 -5.77 15.84
C ASP A 184 11.93 -5.62 14.33
N ILE A 185 10.67 -5.72 13.92
CA ILE A 185 10.22 -5.69 12.53
C ILE A 185 9.17 -4.61 12.35
N ILE A 186 9.22 -3.87 11.24
CA ILE A 186 8.13 -3.03 10.77
C ILE A 186 7.62 -3.54 9.43
N VAL A 187 6.31 -3.66 9.28
CA VAL A 187 5.62 -4.17 8.10
C VAL A 187 4.60 -3.14 7.63
N ARG A 188 4.81 -2.61 6.43
CA ARG A 188 3.87 -1.69 5.77
C ARG A 188 2.87 -2.45 4.88
N ASP A 189 1.61 -2.03 4.83
CA ASP A 189 0.67 -2.53 3.80
C ASP A 189 1.04 -1.95 2.43
N GLY A 190 1.41 -2.82 1.50
CA GLY A 190 1.89 -2.46 0.17
C GLY A 190 3.37 -2.76 -0.08
N SER A 191 3.83 -2.41 -1.28
CA SER A 191 5.22 -2.59 -1.70
C SER A 191 6.14 -1.50 -1.16
N LEU A 192 7.42 -1.82 -1.01
CA LEU A 192 8.53 -0.92 -0.69
C LEU A 192 8.95 -0.04 -1.89
N GLN A 193 8.34 -0.25 -3.06
CA GLN A 193 8.49 0.63 -4.22
C GLN A 193 7.88 2.01 -3.95
N THR A 194 8.70 3.04 -4.10
CA THR A 194 8.28 4.43 -4.20
C THR A 194 8.00 4.77 -5.66
N ALA A 195 6.84 5.39 -5.92
CA ALA A 195 6.35 5.64 -7.27
C ALA A 195 6.10 7.13 -7.53
N ILE A 196 5.95 7.94 -6.46
CA ILE A 196 5.68 9.36 -6.57
C ILE A 196 6.99 10.13 -6.48
N LYS A 197 7.15 11.17 -7.30
CA LYS A 197 8.32 12.04 -7.23
C LYS A 197 8.49 12.62 -5.83
N GLY A 198 9.70 12.51 -5.27
CA GLY A 198 10.01 12.95 -3.92
C GLY A 198 9.70 11.94 -2.82
N GLU A 199 8.92 10.88 -3.09
CA GLU A 199 8.58 9.84 -2.12
C GLU A 199 9.83 9.12 -1.58
N SER A 200 10.81 8.86 -2.45
CA SER A 200 12.05 8.17 -2.08
C SER A 200 12.86 8.89 -1.00
N LYS A 201 12.73 10.22 -0.87
CA LYS A 201 13.35 10.99 0.22
C LYS A 201 12.84 10.54 1.60
N TYR A 202 11.57 10.15 1.69
CA TYR A 202 10.95 9.72 2.94
C TYR A 202 11.23 8.25 3.22
N SER A 203 11.17 7.38 2.20
CA SER A 203 11.56 5.98 2.37
C SER A 203 13.02 5.85 2.78
N ASP A 204 13.91 6.67 2.20
CA ASP A 204 15.35 6.65 2.52
C ASP A 204 15.64 7.01 3.97
N LYS A 205 14.89 7.97 4.54
CA LYS A 205 14.98 8.29 5.97
C LYS A 205 14.48 7.14 6.85
N ALA A 206 13.36 6.51 6.47
CA ALA A 206 12.83 5.35 7.19
C ALA A 206 13.81 4.15 7.14
N TYR A 207 14.42 3.89 5.98
CA TYR A 207 15.46 2.85 5.84
C TYR A 207 16.71 3.18 6.65
N ALA A 208 17.16 4.43 6.66
CA ALA A 208 18.30 4.86 7.47
C ALA A 208 18.03 4.70 8.98
N ALA A 209 16.82 5.02 9.44
CA ALA A 209 16.40 4.76 10.81
C ALA A 209 16.39 3.26 11.14
N ALA A 210 15.86 2.44 10.23
CA ALA A 210 15.83 0.98 10.38
C ALA A 210 17.25 0.38 10.46
N GLU A 211 18.15 0.82 9.58
CA GLU A 211 19.55 0.40 9.57
C GLU A 211 20.26 0.79 10.88
N LYS A 212 20.10 2.05 11.31
CA LYS A 212 20.70 2.54 12.56
C LYS A 212 20.21 1.76 13.78
N LYS A 213 18.93 1.40 13.83
CA LYS A 213 18.31 0.63 14.94
C LYS A 213 18.40 -0.88 14.77
N GLN A 214 18.96 -1.36 13.66
CA GLN A 214 18.97 -2.79 13.29
C GLN A 214 17.57 -3.43 13.24
N VAL A 215 16.56 -2.62 12.90
CA VAL A 215 15.17 -3.05 12.67
C VAL A 215 15.02 -3.56 11.24
N THR A 216 14.20 -4.59 11.04
CA THR A 216 13.90 -5.12 9.71
C THR A 216 12.69 -4.40 9.12
N PHE A 217 12.87 -3.77 7.94
CA PHE A 217 11.79 -3.09 7.22
C PHE A 217 11.22 -4.02 6.13
N CYS A 218 9.91 -4.25 6.19
CA CYS A 218 9.18 -5.12 5.30
C CYS A 218 7.94 -4.43 4.69
N GLY A 219 7.51 -4.94 3.54
CA GLY A 219 6.23 -4.63 2.91
C GLY A 219 5.45 -5.89 2.59
N VAL A 220 4.13 -5.87 2.77
CA VAL A 220 3.23 -6.96 2.35
C VAL A 220 2.10 -6.37 1.53
N ALA A 221 2.02 -6.72 0.25
CA ALA A 221 0.93 -6.26 -0.62
C ALA A 221 -0.16 -7.33 -0.80
N LYS A 222 -1.42 -6.95 -0.48
CA LYS A 222 -2.64 -7.77 -0.68
C LYS A 222 -2.88 -8.15 -2.14
N ARG A 223 -2.41 -7.33 -3.08
CA ARG A 223 -2.63 -7.47 -4.53
C ARG A 223 -1.35 -7.19 -5.29
N SER A 224 -1.14 -7.92 -6.38
CA SER A 224 -0.08 -7.65 -7.35
C SER A 224 -0.67 -7.74 -8.75
N LYS A 225 -0.40 -6.73 -9.58
CA LYS A 225 -0.76 -6.69 -11.00
C LYS A 225 0.44 -7.05 -11.90
N LEU A 226 1.40 -7.81 -11.36
CA LEU A 226 2.51 -8.30 -12.15
C LEU A 226 2.05 -9.43 -13.06
N TYR A 227 2.55 -9.38 -14.29
CA TYR A 227 2.29 -10.40 -15.30
C TYR A 227 3.51 -11.28 -15.50
N THR A 228 3.31 -12.36 -16.23
CA THR A 228 4.38 -13.12 -16.85
C THR A 228 4.57 -12.69 -18.30
N THR A 229 5.64 -13.13 -18.95
CA THR A 229 5.87 -12.91 -20.38
C THR A 229 4.81 -13.52 -21.30
N LYS A 230 3.97 -14.44 -20.79
CA LYS A 230 2.79 -15.00 -21.50
C LYS A 230 1.47 -14.31 -21.13
N GLY A 231 1.51 -13.18 -20.44
CA GLY A 231 0.33 -12.39 -20.10
C GLY A 231 -0.52 -12.94 -18.94
N ARG A 232 -0.03 -13.93 -18.18
CA ARG A 232 -0.73 -14.45 -17.00
C ARG A 232 -0.48 -13.57 -15.80
N SER A 233 -1.37 -13.62 -14.80
CA SER A 233 -1.05 -13.13 -13.46
C SER A 233 0.14 -13.92 -12.88
N LEU A 234 1.22 -13.21 -12.54
CA LEU A 234 2.40 -13.80 -11.91
C LEU A 234 2.05 -14.48 -10.57
N THR A 235 1.20 -13.82 -9.77
CA THR A 235 0.71 -14.35 -8.49
C THR A 235 -0.05 -15.65 -8.68
N TYR A 236 -0.89 -15.74 -9.71
CA TYR A 236 -1.60 -16.97 -10.05
C TYR A 236 -0.62 -18.09 -10.41
N THR A 237 0.34 -17.82 -11.29
CA THR A 237 1.34 -18.80 -11.74
C THR A 237 2.18 -19.33 -10.57
N ILE A 238 2.75 -18.45 -9.75
CA ILE A 238 3.54 -18.85 -8.58
C ILE A 238 2.70 -19.65 -7.58
N LYS A 239 1.43 -19.29 -7.38
CA LYS A 239 0.51 -20.05 -6.52
C LYS A 239 0.35 -21.49 -6.99
N LEU A 240 0.24 -21.72 -8.30
CA LEU A 240 0.15 -23.07 -8.86
C LEU A 240 1.43 -23.87 -8.60
N ILE A 241 2.60 -23.27 -8.84
CA ILE A 241 3.91 -23.91 -8.60
C ILE A 241 4.04 -24.28 -7.11
N GLY A 242 3.86 -23.31 -6.22
CA GLY A 242 4.06 -23.51 -4.79
C GLY A 242 3.07 -24.49 -4.16
N ASN A 243 1.78 -24.43 -4.53
CA ASN A 243 0.79 -25.38 -4.02
C ASN A 243 0.97 -26.80 -4.60
N LYS A 244 1.59 -26.96 -5.78
CA LYS A 244 1.94 -28.29 -6.32
C LYS A 244 3.05 -28.94 -5.50
N ILE A 245 4.07 -28.17 -5.13
CA ILE A 245 5.25 -28.67 -4.41
C ILE A 245 4.93 -28.85 -2.91
N TYR A 246 4.26 -27.87 -2.30
CA TYR A 246 3.97 -27.82 -0.87
C TYR A 246 2.50 -27.46 -0.61
N PRO A 247 1.56 -28.40 -0.87
CA PRO A 247 0.11 -28.14 -0.78
C PRO A 247 -0.39 -27.81 0.62
N ASN A 248 0.26 -28.36 1.66
CA ASN A 248 -0.19 -28.28 3.05
C ASN A 248 0.79 -27.52 3.96
N ASP A 249 1.74 -26.78 3.38
CA ASP A 249 2.76 -26.07 4.13
C ASP A 249 2.69 -24.56 3.89
N MET A 250 3.41 -23.83 4.74
CA MET A 250 3.81 -22.46 4.46
C MET A 250 5.05 -22.47 3.57
N TRP A 251 5.05 -21.62 2.56
CA TRP A 251 6.14 -21.56 1.59
C TRP A 251 6.30 -20.16 1.03
N TYR A 252 7.49 -19.87 0.52
CA TYR A 252 7.77 -18.68 -0.26
C TYR A 252 8.45 -19.04 -1.59
N TYR A 253 8.31 -18.15 -2.55
CA TYR A 253 8.98 -18.21 -3.84
C TYR A 253 10.00 -17.07 -3.93
N HIS A 254 11.26 -17.40 -4.18
CA HIS A 254 12.37 -16.46 -4.43
C HIS A 254 13.51 -17.20 -5.15
N PRO A 255 14.25 -16.54 -6.07
CA PRO A 255 14.16 -15.13 -6.48
C PRO A 255 13.05 -14.83 -7.51
N ILE A 256 12.64 -13.55 -7.59
CA ILE A 256 11.68 -13.03 -8.58
C ILE A 256 12.40 -12.18 -9.65
N ALA A 257 13.14 -11.17 -9.22
CA ALA A 257 13.93 -10.31 -10.09
C ALA A 257 15.07 -9.67 -9.29
N ASP A 258 16.19 -9.37 -9.95
CA ASP A 258 17.13 -8.41 -9.40
C ASP A 258 16.56 -7.01 -9.60
N ILE A 259 16.38 -6.29 -8.50
CA ILE A 259 15.84 -4.93 -8.52
C ILE A 259 17.00 -3.95 -8.51
N ASN A 260 17.29 -3.35 -9.67
CA ASN A 260 18.34 -2.36 -9.89
C ASN A 260 17.74 -0.95 -10.02
N HIS A 261 16.82 -0.63 -9.10
CA HIS A 261 16.01 0.57 -9.14
C HIS A 261 16.16 1.36 -7.83
N SER A 262 16.61 2.63 -7.92
CA SER A 262 16.82 3.50 -6.75
C SER A 262 15.56 3.70 -5.91
N ASP A 263 14.41 3.83 -6.57
CA ASP A 263 13.11 4.00 -5.91
C ASP A 263 12.48 2.68 -5.42
N HIS A 264 13.18 1.54 -5.53
CA HIS A 264 12.71 0.25 -5.04
C HIS A 264 13.87 -0.58 -4.46
N LYS A 265 14.24 -0.28 -3.21
CA LYS A 265 15.37 -0.91 -2.50
C LYS A 265 14.94 -2.17 -1.75
N ALA A 266 14.45 -3.18 -2.46
CA ALA A 266 13.93 -4.40 -1.84
C ALA A 266 14.39 -5.69 -2.54
N GLU A 267 14.31 -6.79 -1.81
CA GLU A 267 14.21 -8.15 -2.35
C GLU A 267 12.74 -8.57 -2.38
N MET A 268 12.28 -9.11 -3.50
CA MET A 268 10.88 -9.47 -3.73
C MET A 268 10.64 -10.97 -3.62
N TYR A 269 9.60 -11.33 -2.86
CA TYR A 269 9.14 -12.69 -2.61
C TYR A 269 7.64 -12.79 -2.88
N PHE A 270 7.18 -14.01 -3.13
CA PHE A 270 5.76 -14.36 -3.00
C PHE A 270 5.60 -15.39 -1.91
N VAL A 271 4.71 -15.14 -0.95
CA VAL A 271 4.63 -15.93 0.29
C VAL A 271 3.21 -16.42 0.54
N LYS A 272 3.09 -17.68 0.94
CA LYS A 272 1.89 -18.28 1.51
C LYS A 272 2.10 -18.43 3.01
N PHE A 273 1.61 -17.46 3.79
CA PHE A 273 1.78 -17.43 5.24
C PHE A 273 0.92 -18.44 6.02
N HIS A 274 -0.05 -19.09 5.37
CA HIS A 274 -0.87 -20.11 6.03
C HIS A 274 -1.26 -21.22 5.05
N PRO A 275 -1.18 -22.51 5.42
CA PRO A 275 -1.49 -23.64 4.54
C PRO A 275 -2.90 -23.56 3.91
N SER A 276 -3.90 -23.20 4.71
CA SER A 276 -5.29 -23.08 4.25
C SER A 276 -5.60 -21.78 3.48
N SER A 277 -4.62 -20.87 3.31
CA SER A 277 -4.86 -19.62 2.59
C SER A 277 -5.10 -19.88 1.11
N LYS A 278 -6.16 -19.26 0.56
CA LYS A 278 -6.44 -19.23 -0.88
C LYS A 278 -5.51 -18.27 -1.63
N TYR A 279 -4.81 -17.41 -0.89
CA TYR A 279 -4.02 -16.31 -1.41
C TYR A 279 -2.53 -16.56 -1.14
N ILE A 280 -1.72 -15.87 -1.94
CA ILE A 280 -0.30 -15.65 -1.66
C ILE A 280 -0.06 -14.15 -1.80
N PHE A 281 0.92 -13.62 -1.09
CA PHE A 281 1.15 -12.19 -0.97
C PHE A 281 2.52 -11.83 -1.51
N ARG A 282 2.64 -10.66 -2.16
CA ARG A 282 3.95 -10.09 -2.49
C ARG A 282 4.54 -9.58 -1.19
N PHE A 283 5.64 -10.18 -0.76
CA PHE A 283 6.41 -9.78 0.40
C PHE A 283 7.71 -9.15 -0.06
N GLU A 284 8.10 -8.08 0.61
CA GLU A 284 9.34 -7.37 0.34
C GLU A 284 10.07 -7.11 1.64
N ILE A 285 11.38 -7.22 1.57
CA ILE A 285 12.30 -6.89 2.65
C ILE A 285 13.37 -5.95 2.08
N GLU A 286 13.78 -4.96 2.86
CA GLU A 286 14.85 -4.04 2.45
C GLU A 286 16.09 -4.84 2.00
N LYS A 287 16.64 -4.45 0.84
CA LYS A 287 17.61 -5.24 0.08
C LYS A 287 18.88 -5.54 0.88
N ASN A 288 19.44 -4.56 1.58
CA ASN A 288 20.67 -4.74 2.35
C ASN A 288 20.42 -5.61 3.58
N LYS A 289 19.30 -5.41 4.29
CA LYS A 289 18.92 -6.23 5.43
C LYS A 289 18.69 -7.68 5.04
N SER A 290 18.04 -7.94 3.91
CA SER A 290 17.86 -9.31 3.37
C SER A 290 19.20 -10.03 3.16
N LYS A 291 20.18 -9.33 2.58
CA LYS A 291 21.54 -9.88 2.37
C LYS A 291 22.25 -10.20 3.68
N ILE A 292 22.12 -9.34 4.69
CA ILE A 292 22.72 -9.54 6.02
C ILE A 292 22.09 -10.74 6.73
N LEU A 293 20.75 -10.85 6.68
CA LEU A 293 20.01 -11.94 7.31
C LEU A 293 20.27 -13.30 6.65
N GLY A 294 20.50 -13.30 5.34
CA GLY A 294 20.58 -14.52 4.55
C GLY A 294 19.26 -15.31 4.56
N GLU A 295 19.29 -16.51 3.97
CA GLU A 295 18.08 -17.32 3.79
C GLU A 295 17.40 -17.69 5.13
N ASN A 296 18.18 -18.08 6.14
CA ASN A 296 17.64 -18.48 7.44
C ASN A 296 16.99 -17.30 8.17
N GLY A 297 17.64 -16.13 8.20
CA GLY A 297 17.05 -14.95 8.82
C GLY A 297 15.78 -14.50 8.12
N VAL A 298 15.71 -14.57 6.77
CA VAL A 298 14.46 -14.29 6.05
C VAL A 298 13.35 -15.28 6.44
N LYS A 299 13.65 -16.58 6.56
CA LYS A 299 12.68 -17.59 7.03
C LYS A 299 12.14 -17.28 8.43
N GLU A 300 12.99 -16.80 9.33
CA GLU A 300 12.58 -16.39 10.69
C GLU A 300 11.62 -15.19 10.64
N ILE A 301 11.91 -14.17 9.84
CA ILE A 301 11.03 -13.02 9.62
C ILE A 301 9.68 -13.47 9.05
N LEU A 302 9.68 -14.34 8.04
CA LEU A 302 8.45 -14.90 7.47
C LEU A 302 7.67 -15.70 8.51
N GLY A 303 8.35 -16.48 9.35
CA GLY A 303 7.75 -17.26 10.44
C GLY A 303 7.08 -16.38 11.51
N LEU A 304 7.69 -15.24 11.85
CA LEU A 304 7.11 -14.26 12.78
C LEU A 304 5.85 -13.62 12.20
N ILE A 305 5.90 -13.19 10.94
CA ILE A 305 4.73 -12.60 10.26
C ILE A 305 3.62 -13.65 10.07
N ALA A 306 3.98 -14.90 9.75
CA ALA A 306 3.04 -16.01 9.63
C ALA A 306 2.33 -16.32 10.96
N SER A 307 3.01 -16.17 12.10
CA SER A 307 2.37 -16.35 13.40
C SER A 307 1.16 -15.42 13.56
N ASN A 308 1.22 -14.21 12.98
CA ASN A 308 0.14 -13.23 12.99
C ASN A 308 -0.91 -13.44 11.88
N SER A 309 -0.76 -14.47 11.06
CA SER A 309 -1.56 -14.70 9.84
C SER A 309 -2.57 -15.86 9.99
N ILE A 310 -3.04 -16.12 11.21
CA ILE A 310 -3.90 -17.27 11.57
C ILE A 310 -5.40 -16.92 11.73
N ASP A 311 -5.82 -15.68 11.45
CA ASP A 311 -7.23 -15.27 11.56
C ASP A 311 -8.10 -16.08 10.57
N LEU A 312 -9.12 -16.77 11.09
CA LEU A 312 -10.02 -17.63 10.30
C LEU A 312 -10.83 -16.87 9.25
N ARG A 313 -11.07 -15.57 9.44
CA ARG A 313 -11.81 -14.72 8.50
C ARG A 313 -10.96 -14.34 7.29
N PHE A 314 -9.64 -14.25 7.47
CA PHE A 314 -8.71 -13.98 6.38
C PHE A 314 -7.39 -14.77 6.52
N PRO A 315 -7.41 -16.10 6.34
CA PRO A 315 -6.24 -16.94 6.58
C PRO A 315 -5.07 -16.54 5.68
N GLY A 316 -3.89 -16.42 6.29
CA GLY A 316 -2.63 -16.09 5.60
C GLY A 316 -2.37 -14.60 5.42
N TYR A 317 -3.28 -13.70 5.78
CA TYR A 317 -2.96 -12.27 5.83
C TYR A 317 -2.70 -11.82 7.28
N PRO A 318 -1.62 -11.08 7.57
CA PRO A 318 -1.31 -10.67 8.94
C PRO A 318 -2.44 -9.86 9.57
N PHE A 319 -2.92 -10.29 10.73
CA PHE A 319 -4.00 -9.63 11.46
C PHE A 319 -3.66 -8.17 11.81
N GLY A 320 -2.40 -7.87 12.11
CA GLY A 320 -1.97 -6.51 12.38
C GLY A 320 -2.15 -5.56 11.19
N LEU A 321 -2.00 -6.04 9.96
CA LEU A 321 -2.34 -5.25 8.76
C LEU A 321 -3.85 -5.16 8.53
N VAL A 322 -4.63 -6.17 8.93
CA VAL A 322 -6.10 -6.09 8.91
C VAL A 322 -6.59 -4.99 9.85
N ASP A 323 -6.07 -4.99 11.08
CA ASP A 323 -6.41 -4.02 12.11
C ASP A 323 -5.92 -2.61 11.71
N ALA A 324 -4.72 -2.50 11.14
CA ALA A 324 -4.21 -1.22 10.66
C ALA A 324 -5.05 -0.64 9.51
N ASP A 325 -5.39 -1.43 8.48
CA ASP A 325 -6.29 -1.02 7.39
C ASP A 325 -7.67 -0.62 7.94
N TYR A 326 -8.21 -1.41 8.86
CA TYR A 326 -9.53 -1.15 9.44
C TYR A 326 -9.60 0.18 10.21
N ILE A 327 -8.58 0.49 11.03
CA ILE A 327 -8.55 1.71 11.82
C ILE A 327 -8.15 2.92 10.96
N ALA A 328 -7.19 2.75 10.04
CA ALA A 328 -6.74 3.81 9.14
C ALA A 328 -7.84 4.24 8.15
N ARG A 329 -8.78 3.35 7.81
CA ARG A 329 -9.93 3.69 6.97
C ARG A 329 -10.87 4.67 7.65
N VAL A 330 -11.06 5.81 7.01
CA VAL A 330 -12.07 6.81 7.38
C VAL A 330 -13.37 6.40 6.71
N ARG A 331 -14.45 6.32 7.49
CA ARG A 331 -15.74 5.82 7.01
C ARG A 331 -16.61 6.94 6.46
N SER A 332 -17.65 6.59 5.70
CA SER A 332 -18.57 7.57 5.09
C SER A 332 -19.37 8.35 6.14
N ASP A 333 -19.79 7.73 7.24
CA ASP A 333 -20.46 8.41 8.36
C ASP A 333 -19.53 9.41 9.07
N GLU A 334 -18.27 9.03 9.24
CA GLU A 334 -17.23 9.93 9.76
C GLU A 334 -16.95 11.10 8.80
N MET A 335 -16.86 10.84 7.49
CA MET A 335 -16.73 11.88 6.45
C MET A 335 -17.88 12.89 6.53
N GLU A 336 -19.13 12.43 6.60
CA GLU A 336 -20.29 13.33 6.69
C GLU A 336 -20.28 14.15 7.98
N THR A 337 -19.81 13.56 9.09
CA THR A 337 -19.61 14.30 10.36
C THR A 337 -18.57 15.40 10.19
N HIS A 338 -17.44 15.12 9.54
CA HIS A 338 -16.40 16.12 9.27
C HIS A 338 -16.87 17.23 8.33
N LYS A 339 -17.61 16.89 7.27
CA LYS A 339 -18.24 17.88 6.38
C LYS A 339 -19.19 18.79 7.16
N ALA A 340 -20.11 18.22 7.93
CA ALA A 340 -21.06 18.97 8.74
C ALA A 340 -20.37 19.90 9.75
N LEU A 341 -19.33 19.40 10.43
CA LEU A 341 -18.54 20.21 11.35
C LEU A 341 -17.88 21.39 10.61
N PHE A 342 -17.22 21.13 9.48
CA PHE A 342 -16.58 22.18 8.68
C PHE A 342 -17.57 23.27 8.25
N MET A 343 -18.74 22.86 7.73
CA MET A 343 -19.79 23.80 7.32
C MET A 343 -20.36 24.58 8.50
N SER A 344 -20.54 23.94 9.66
CA SER A 344 -21.07 24.59 10.87
C SER A 344 -20.12 25.61 11.51
N GLN A 345 -18.81 25.49 11.25
CA GLN A 345 -17.79 26.41 11.77
C GLN A 345 -17.49 27.56 10.80
N CYS A 346 -18.10 27.56 9.61
CA CYS A 346 -17.93 28.61 8.61
C CYS A 346 -19.06 29.63 8.75
N ASP A 347 -18.79 30.71 9.48
CA ASP A 347 -19.76 31.80 9.69
C ASP A 347 -19.86 32.76 8.49
N ASP A 348 -19.08 32.52 7.43
CA ASP A 348 -19.02 33.36 6.22
C ASP A 348 -19.85 32.75 5.09
N GLU A 349 -21.05 33.29 4.87
CA GLU A 349 -21.96 32.86 3.80
C GLU A 349 -21.32 32.92 2.41
N SER A 350 -20.38 33.84 2.18
CA SER A 350 -19.70 33.96 0.88
C SER A 350 -18.75 32.80 0.62
N ILE A 351 -18.08 32.30 1.66
CA ILE A 351 -17.21 31.13 1.59
C ILE A 351 -18.05 29.87 1.41
N LEU A 352 -19.13 29.71 2.18
CA LEU A 352 -20.06 28.59 2.02
C LEU A 352 -20.62 28.52 0.60
N LYS A 353 -21.04 29.67 0.06
CA LYS A 353 -21.50 29.77 -1.32
C LYS A 353 -20.39 29.40 -2.30
N TYR A 354 -19.18 29.93 -2.13
CA TYR A 354 -18.04 29.59 -2.98
C TYR A 354 -17.75 28.07 -2.99
N ILE A 355 -17.78 27.42 -1.83
CA ILE A 355 -17.58 25.97 -1.71
C ILE A 355 -18.67 25.21 -2.47
N ASN A 356 -19.95 25.51 -2.20
CA ASN A 356 -21.07 24.85 -2.86
C ASN A 356 -21.06 25.06 -4.38
N ASP A 357 -20.83 26.29 -4.84
CA ASP A 357 -20.80 26.63 -6.26
C ASP A 357 -19.68 25.86 -6.99
N ASN A 358 -18.52 25.66 -6.35
CA ASN A 358 -17.40 24.91 -6.96
C ASN A 358 -17.59 23.39 -6.94
N ILE A 359 -18.18 22.82 -5.89
CA ILE A 359 -18.44 21.37 -5.80
C ILE A 359 -19.52 20.98 -6.81
N SER A 360 -20.58 21.80 -6.95
CA SER A 360 -21.71 21.52 -7.85
C SER A 360 -21.34 21.39 -9.33
N VAL A 361 -20.12 21.79 -9.73
CA VAL A 361 -19.56 21.60 -11.07
C VAL A 361 -19.28 20.12 -11.38
N GLU A 362 -19.02 19.29 -10.36
CA GLU A 362 -18.72 17.86 -10.50
C GLU A 362 -19.94 16.95 -10.17
N ASP A 363 -20.92 17.46 -9.41
CA ASP A 363 -22.05 16.69 -8.83
C ASP A 363 -23.11 16.17 -9.83
N ALA A 364 -23.07 16.57 -11.11
CA ALA A 364 -24.08 16.13 -12.08
C ALA A 364 -24.10 14.59 -12.26
N HIS A 365 -22.95 13.94 -12.06
CA HIS A 365 -22.83 12.48 -12.10
C HIS A 365 -23.48 11.80 -10.89
N ASP A 366 -23.27 12.32 -9.68
CA ASP A 366 -23.83 11.78 -8.45
C ASP A 366 -25.36 11.92 -8.41
N ILE A 367 -25.90 13.02 -8.97
CA ILE A 367 -27.33 13.19 -9.16
C ILE A 367 -27.88 12.11 -10.10
N LEU A 368 -27.22 11.83 -11.22
CA LEU A 368 -27.65 10.77 -12.15
C LEU A 368 -27.61 9.38 -11.50
N ASP A 369 -26.60 9.08 -10.70
CA ASP A 369 -26.49 7.80 -10.00
C ASP A 369 -27.55 7.64 -8.91
N SER A 370 -27.93 8.73 -8.23
CA SER A 370 -29.03 8.75 -7.26
C SER A 370 -30.41 8.57 -7.90
N LEU A 371 -30.58 8.99 -9.17
CA LEU A 371 -31.82 8.84 -9.95
C LEU A 371 -32.00 7.43 -10.52
N GLN A 372 -30.96 6.60 -10.56
CA GLN A 372 -31.02 5.21 -11.07
C GLN A 372 -31.61 4.21 -10.07
N TRP A 373 -31.97 4.64 -8.86
CA TRP A 373 -32.64 3.84 -7.83
C TRP A 373 -34.05 4.38 -7.51
N GLY A 374 -34.80 4.79 -8.54
CA GLY A 374 -36.22 5.13 -8.48
C GLY A 374 -37.11 4.05 -9.06
#